data_AF-A0A6P7JVQ9-F1
#
_entry.id   AF-A0A6P7JVQ9-F1
#
_cell.length_a   1.000
_cell.length_b   1.000
_cell.length_c   1.000
_cell.angle_alpha   90.00
_cell.angle_beta   90.00
_cell.angle_gamma   90.00
#
_symmetry.space_group_name_H-M   'P 1'
#
loop_
_entity.id
_entity.type
_entity.pdbx_description
1 polymer ?
#
loop_
_entity_poly.entity_id
_entity_poly.type
_entity_poly.pdbx_seq_one_letter_code
_entity_poly.pdbx_strand_id
1 'polypeptide(L)'
;MCMRAVCAGAGHRAMCLALEAYSLSCQAKGIPVGPWRENTLCSLQCPERSSPADCLDSSSNSCLALLQPGSSAASCEDGCQCSSDRVFDGGECVPYSQCGCTLHDKYIKTDELLYMKDCTQRCWCHPLGGVMCEEVSCSPGQQCALRSGSWGCYERPEVCELRGGLHVSTLSGQLLHLEPQLSYSLMSVCDEASVQWFSLISYHGPCDGSSSRLVTVFQILLHGMSLAIQQGTVKVNGHFVSLPHTLASGLTLTSGVNQKKSEVTVILRRDAGLEWELQIDIGVTMVTVKVPLWYSGKLCGLCGNLNDLYSHNSVKSWVLSDFPGCGCSG
;
A
#
# COMPACT_ATOMS: atom_id res chain seq x y z
N MET A 1 -13.27 -11.06 10.48
CA MET A 1 -12.68 -10.10 11.45
C MET A 1 -12.63 -10.68 12.85
N CYS A 2 -13.77 -11.07 13.45
CA CYS A 2 -13.85 -11.63 14.82
C CYS A 2 -12.91 -12.82 15.08
N MET A 3 -13.05 -13.94 14.36
CA MET A 3 -12.19 -15.14 14.57
C MET A 3 -10.69 -14.83 14.48
N ARG A 4 -10.26 -14.03 13.49
CA ARG A 4 -8.83 -13.68 13.34
C ARG A 4 -8.31 -12.85 14.51
N ALA A 5 -9.07 -11.84 14.95
CA ALA A 5 -8.65 -10.95 16.03
C ALA A 5 -8.68 -11.65 17.41
N VAL A 6 -9.69 -12.49 17.67
CA VAL A 6 -9.78 -13.28 18.90
C VAL A 6 -8.65 -14.33 18.97
N CYS A 7 -8.39 -15.05 17.88
CA CYS A 7 -7.32 -16.06 17.84
C CYS A 7 -5.91 -15.45 17.88
N ALA A 8 -5.73 -14.19 17.51
CA ALA A 8 -4.46 -13.46 17.61
C ALA A 8 -4.15 -12.95 19.04
N GLY A 9 -4.93 -13.34 20.04
CA GLY A 9 -4.68 -13.00 21.45
C GLY A 9 -5.35 -11.71 21.94
N ALA A 10 -6.14 -11.01 21.11
CA ALA A 10 -6.85 -9.80 21.53
C ALA A 10 -8.14 -10.07 22.35
N GLY A 11 -8.51 -11.35 22.53
CA GLY A 11 -9.48 -11.81 23.52
C GLY A 11 -10.86 -11.15 23.45
N HIS A 12 -11.45 -10.90 24.63
CA HIS A 12 -12.79 -10.30 24.82
C HIS A 12 -12.95 -8.94 24.12
N ARG A 13 -11.90 -8.11 24.13
CA ARG A 13 -11.93 -6.77 23.51
C ARG A 13 -12.15 -6.84 22.00
N ALA A 14 -11.48 -7.76 21.32
CA ALA A 14 -11.65 -7.97 19.88
C ALA A 14 -13.05 -8.48 19.51
N MET A 15 -13.66 -9.31 20.37
CA MET A 15 -15.04 -9.75 20.20
C MET A 15 -16.01 -8.57 20.27
N CYS A 16 -15.88 -7.70 21.27
CA CYS A 16 -16.75 -6.53 21.42
C CYS A 16 -16.64 -5.55 20.26
N LEU A 17 -15.41 -5.25 19.80
CA LEU A 17 -15.19 -4.39 18.63
C LEU A 17 -15.78 -5.00 17.35
N ALA A 18 -15.74 -6.33 17.20
CA ALA A 18 -16.33 -6.99 16.04
C ALA A 18 -17.87 -6.96 16.06
N LEU A 19 -18.49 -7.13 17.23
CA LEU A 19 -19.95 -7.01 17.40
C LEU A 19 -20.43 -5.57 17.18
N GLU A 20 -19.66 -4.59 17.67
CA GLU A 20 -19.93 -3.17 17.45
C GLU A 20 -19.84 -2.78 15.97
N ALA A 21 -18.77 -3.19 15.28
CA ALA A 21 -18.64 -2.96 13.83
C ALA A 21 -19.78 -3.61 13.02
N TYR A 22 -20.23 -4.81 13.43
CA TYR A 22 -21.37 -5.48 12.83
C TYR A 22 -22.67 -4.73 13.08
N SER A 23 -22.93 -4.30 14.32
CA SER A 23 -24.10 -3.50 14.70
C SER A 23 -24.19 -2.22 13.86
N LEU A 24 -23.10 -1.45 13.79
CA LEU A 24 -23.02 -0.21 13.01
C LEU A 24 -23.28 -0.45 11.52
N SER A 25 -22.75 -1.55 10.96
CA SER A 25 -22.97 -1.91 9.55
C SER A 25 -24.42 -2.27 9.24
N CYS A 26 -25.14 -2.89 10.19
CA CYS A 26 -26.56 -3.20 10.07
C CYS A 26 -27.42 -1.93 10.17
N GLN A 27 -27.13 -1.07 11.15
CA GLN A 27 -27.83 0.21 11.35
C GLN A 27 -27.65 1.16 10.17
N ALA A 28 -26.45 1.21 9.58
CA ALA A 28 -26.19 1.98 8.35
C ALA A 28 -27.02 1.52 7.13
N LYS A 29 -27.58 0.30 7.17
CA LYS A 29 -28.52 -0.23 6.18
C LYS A 29 -29.98 -0.12 6.62
N GLY A 30 -30.26 0.60 7.71
CA GLY A 30 -31.59 0.73 8.31
C GLY A 30 -32.12 -0.55 8.96
N ILE A 31 -31.26 -1.54 9.22
CA ILE A 31 -31.65 -2.80 9.85
C ILE A 31 -31.57 -2.61 11.37
N PRO A 32 -32.69 -2.74 12.12
CA PRO A 32 -32.67 -2.59 13.56
C PRO A 32 -31.88 -3.74 14.20
N VAL A 33 -30.95 -3.37 15.06
CA VAL A 33 -30.20 -4.30 15.91
C VAL A 33 -30.70 -4.08 17.33
N GLY A 34 -31.19 -5.15 17.99
CA GLY A 34 -31.62 -5.07 19.38
C GLY A 34 -30.46 -4.75 20.35
N PRO A 35 -30.72 -4.62 21.67
CA PRO A 35 -29.74 -4.21 22.67
C PRO A 35 -28.72 -5.33 22.95
N TRP A 36 -27.82 -5.57 22.00
CA TRP A 36 -26.86 -6.68 22.05
C TRP A 36 -25.84 -6.53 23.18
N ARG A 37 -25.59 -5.30 23.65
CA ARG A 37 -24.72 -5.02 24.80
C ARG A 37 -25.29 -5.52 26.13
N GLU A 38 -26.61 -5.61 26.27
CA GLU A 38 -27.25 -6.19 27.46
C GLU A 38 -27.07 -7.71 27.54
N ASN A 39 -26.89 -8.36 26.38
CA ASN A 39 -26.77 -9.81 26.25
C ASN A 39 -25.31 -10.27 26.11
N THR A 40 -24.35 -9.35 26.25
CA THR A 40 -22.92 -9.63 26.12
C THR A 40 -22.16 -8.96 27.26
N LEU A 41 -20.94 -9.41 27.54
CA LEU A 41 -20.06 -8.76 28.53
C LEU A 41 -19.39 -7.49 27.95
N CYS A 42 -19.97 -6.87 26.93
CA CYS A 42 -19.38 -5.77 26.18
C CYS A 42 -19.89 -4.42 26.70
N SER A 43 -19.12 -3.80 27.59
CA SER A 43 -19.33 -2.41 28.00
C SER A 43 -18.94 -1.44 26.88
N LEU A 44 -19.66 -0.31 26.77
CA LEU A 44 -19.24 0.79 25.91
C LEU A 44 -17.92 1.37 26.41
N GLN A 45 -16.88 1.37 25.57
CA GLN A 45 -15.58 1.97 25.90
C GLN A 45 -15.55 3.39 25.36
N CYS A 46 -15.59 4.35 26.27
CA CYS A 46 -15.53 5.76 25.92
C CYS A 46 -14.11 6.30 25.95
N PRO A 47 -13.73 7.19 25.02
CA PRO A 47 -12.43 7.85 25.05
C PRO A 47 -12.27 8.69 26.33
N GLU A 48 -11.04 9.08 26.63
CA GLU A 48 -10.76 9.92 27.80
C GLU A 48 -11.68 11.14 27.81
N ARG A 49 -12.18 11.49 29.01
CA ARG A 49 -13.07 12.64 29.24
C ARG A 49 -14.44 12.52 28.55
N SER A 50 -14.94 11.30 28.39
CA SER A 50 -16.34 11.03 28.03
C SER A 50 -16.95 9.91 28.87
N SER A 51 -18.27 9.91 28.94
CA SER A 51 -19.06 8.92 29.67
C SER A 51 -20.11 8.28 28.75
N PRO A 52 -20.49 7.02 28.98
CA PRO A 52 -21.61 6.40 28.28
C PRO A 52 -22.89 7.22 28.47
N ALA A 53 -23.67 7.36 27.40
CA ALA A 53 -24.98 7.98 27.42
C ALA A 53 -25.93 7.14 26.54
N ASP A 54 -27.12 6.90 27.09
CA ASP A 54 -28.18 6.10 26.44
C ASP A 54 -28.93 6.90 25.36
N CYS A 55 -28.63 8.19 25.23
CA CYS A 55 -29.25 9.03 24.24
C CYS A 55 -28.34 10.17 23.81
N LEU A 56 -27.61 9.96 22.73
CA LEU A 56 -26.80 10.97 22.08
C LEU A 56 -27.46 11.45 20.80
N ASP A 57 -27.55 12.77 20.72
CA ASP A 57 -27.76 13.44 19.46
C ASP A 57 -26.42 13.48 18.70
N SER A 58 -26.30 12.59 17.70
CA SER A 58 -25.14 12.49 16.82
C SER A 58 -24.96 13.75 15.95
N SER A 59 -26.02 14.57 15.80
CA SER A 59 -26.01 15.84 15.07
C SER A 59 -25.62 17.06 15.89
N SER A 60 -25.39 16.92 17.21
CA SER A 60 -25.00 18.04 18.08
C SER A 60 -23.68 17.86 18.84
N ASN A 61 -23.15 16.63 18.89
CA ASN A 61 -22.02 16.29 19.76
C ASN A 61 -20.67 16.09 19.04
N SER A 62 -20.54 16.51 17.78
CA SER A 62 -19.27 16.43 17.04
C SER A 62 -18.81 17.78 16.48
N CYS A 63 -17.50 17.92 16.26
CA CYS A 63 -16.96 19.12 15.62
C CYS A 63 -17.57 19.38 14.23
N LEU A 64 -17.84 18.34 13.44
CA LEU A 64 -18.46 18.47 12.13
C LEU A 64 -19.92 18.98 12.23
N ALA A 65 -20.66 18.53 13.24
CA ALA A 65 -22.02 18.99 13.52
C ALA A 65 -22.09 20.50 13.81
N LEU A 66 -21.13 21.04 14.56
CA LEU A 66 -21.05 22.49 14.83
C LEU A 66 -20.82 23.32 13.56
N LEU A 67 -20.17 22.75 12.56
CA LEU A 67 -19.88 23.39 11.28
C LEU A 67 -21.06 23.31 10.29
N GLN A 68 -22.08 22.49 10.58
CA GLN A 68 -23.27 22.30 9.75
C GLN A 68 -24.57 22.59 10.54
N PRO A 69 -24.88 23.87 10.82
CA PRO A 69 -26.09 24.23 11.54
C PRO A 69 -27.34 23.87 10.71
N GLY A 70 -28.15 22.94 11.21
CA GLY A 70 -29.42 22.53 10.58
C GLY A 70 -29.61 21.03 10.36
N SER A 71 -28.59 20.21 10.62
CA SER A 71 -28.76 18.75 10.75
C SER A 71 -29.51 18.50 12.06
N SER A 72 -30.78 18.13 11.99
CA SER A 72 -31.49 17.59 13.15
C SER A 72 -31.49 16.08 13.00
N ALA A 73 -30.81 15.37 13.90
CA ALA A 73 -30.93 13.92 13.97
C ALA A 73 -32.37 13.58 14.38
N ALA A 74 -33.04 12.77 13.56
CA ALA A 74 -34.39 12.29 13.85
C ALA A 74 -34.42 11.13 14.87
N SER A 75 -33.25 10.65 15.32
CA SER A 75 -33.14 9.48 16.19
C SER A 75 -31.95 9.59 17.15
N CYS A 76 -32.19 9.14 18.36
CA CYS A 76 -31.27 9.08 19.48
C CYS A 76 -30.55 7.73 19.49
N GLU A 77 -29.23 7.72 19.71
CA GLU A 77 -28.40 6.52 19.70
C GLU A 77 -27.55 6.41 20.97
N ASP A 78 -27.28 5.18 21.43
CA ASP A 78 -26.33 4.92 22.52
C ASP A 78 -24.90 5.28 22.09
N GLY A 79 -24.12 5.91 22.96
CA GLY A 79 -22.74 6.29 22.64
C GLY A 79 -22.01 6.99 23.79
N CYS A 80 -20.94 7.71 23.46
CA CYS A 80 -20.14 8.44 24.45
C CYS A 80 -20.41 9.94 24.42
N GLN A 81 -20.91 10.48 25.52
CA GLN A 81 -21.06 11.92 25.74
C GLN A 81 -19.74 12.51 26.22
N CYS A 82 -19.20 13.46 25.45
CA CYS A 82 -18.07 14.24 25.90
C CYS A 82 -18.44 15.08 27.14
N SER A 83 -17.49 15.26 28.05
CA SER A 83 -17.65 16.13 29.23
C SER A 83 -18.05 17.56 28.82
N SER A 84 -18.69 18.30 29.72
CA SER A 84 -19.10 19.70 29.50
C SER A 84 -17.92 20.53 28.96
N ASP A 85 -18.16 21.34 27.92
CA ASP A 85 -17.18 22.15 27.17
C ASP A 85 -16.40 21.46 26.04
N ARG A 86 -16.71 20.18 25.78
CA ARG A 86 -16.04 19.36 24.76
C ARG A 86 -17.01 18.78 23.74
N VAL A 87 -16.46 18.44 22.59
CA VAL A 87 -17.16 17.76 21.50
C VAL A 87 -16.29 16.67 20.91
N PHE A 88 -16.95 15.70 20.28
CA PHE A 88 -16.29 14.54 19.69
C PHE A 88 -15.61 14.91 18.37
N ASP A 89 -14.34 14.53 18.23
CA ASP A 89 -13.56 14.68 17.01
C ASP A 89 -12.91 13.36 16.57
N GLY A 90 -13.72 12.48 15.98
CA GLY A 90 -13.24 11.29 15.28
C GLY A 90 -12.44 10.30 16.13
N GLY A 91 -12.74 10.19 17.43
CA GLY A 91 -12.12 9.24 18.36
C GLY A 91 -11.76 9.81 19.73
N GLU A 92 -11.82 11.12 19.91
CA GLU A 92 -11.43 11.82 21.14
C GLU A 92 -12.36 13.01 21.43
N CYS A 93 -12.37 13.48 22.68
CA CYS A 93 -13.16 14.64 23.11
C CYS A 93 -12.29 15.87 23.26
N VAL A 94 -12.40 16.80 22.32
CA VAL A 94 -11.61 18.03 22.28
C VAL A 94 -12.43 19.25 22.72
N PRO A 95 -11.82 20.30 23.28
CA PRO A 95 -12.49 21.58 23.49
C PRO A 95 -13.01 22.15 22.17
N TYR A 96 -14.08 22.94 22.19
CA TYR A 96 -14.63 23.61 20.99
C TYR A 96 -13.58 24.36 20.15
N SER A 97 -12.60 24.99 20.80
CA SER A 97 -11.53 25.74 20.15
C SER A 97 -10.51 24.87 19.40
N GLN A 98 -10.58 23.55 19.54
CA GLN A 98 -9.72 22.58 18.84
C GLN A 98 -10.50 21.80 17.78
N CYS A 99 -11.71 22.26 17.43
CA CYS A 99 -12.38 21.73 16.26
C CYS A 99 -11.65 22.13 14.98
N GLY A 100 -11.63 21.18 14.05
CA GLY A 100 -11.11 21.34 12.71
C GLY A 100 -11.98 22.22 11.80
N CYS A 101 -11.66 22.18 10.52
CA CYS A 101 -12.27 23.00 9.48
C CYS A 101 -12.81 22.12 8.35
N THR A 102 -13.79 22.61 7.59
CA THR A 102 -14.27 21.93 6.37
C THR A 102 -13.72 22.59 5.11
N LEU A 103 -13.13 21.79 4.22
CA LEU A 103 -12.70 22.19 2.87
C LEU A 103 -13.28 21.21 1.85
N HIS A 104 -14.14 21.68 0.94
CA HIS A 104 -14.81 20.85 -0.09
C HIS A 104 -15.44 19.58 0.52
N ASP A 105 -16.27 19.73 1.55
CA ASP A 105 -16.93 18.65 2.31
C ASP A 105 -15.99 17.66 3.03
N LYS A 106 -14.68 17.95 3.05
CA LYS A 106 -13.71 17.20 3.84
C LYS A 106 -13.40 17.93 5.13
N TYR A 107 -13.61 17.26 6.25
CA TYR A 107 -13.17 17.72 7.56
C TYR A 107 -11.66 17.53 7.70
N ILE A 108 -10.97 18.57 8.14
CA ILE A 108 -9.52 18.63 8.37
C ILE A 108 -9.32 18.95 9.85
N LYS A 109 -8.69 18.06 10.61
CA LYS A 109 -8.41 18.30 12.03
C LYS A 109 -7.45 19.48 12.23
N THR A 110 -7.45 20.06 13.43
CA THR A 110 -6.38 21.01 13.81
C THR A 110 -5.02 20.33 13.66
N ASP A 111 -4.04 21.03 13.09
CA ASP A 111 -2.70 20.55 12.73
C ASP A 111 -2.62 19.47 11.63
N GLU A 112 -3.75 19.03 11.07
CA GLU A 112 -3.76 18.16 9.90
C GLU A 112 -3.49 18.98 8.62
N LEU A 113 -2.60 18.46 7.78
CA LEU A 113 -2.20 19.07 6.53
C LEU A 113 -2.69 18.22 5.34
N LEU A 114 -3.39 18.87 4.43
CA LEU A 114 -3.95 18.25 3.23
C LEU A 114 -3.27 18.82 1.97
N TYR A 115 -2.70 17.95 1.15
CA TYR A 115 -2.34 18.34 -0.21
C TYR A 115 -3.56 18.28 -1.12
N MET A 116 -3.70 19.30 -1.96
CA MET A 116 -4.69 19.32 -3.04
C MET A 116 -4.18 18.53 -4.25
N LYS A 117 -5.03 18.41 -5.27
CA LYS A 117 -4.72 17.67 -6.49
C LYS A 117 -3.39 18.15 -7.09
N ASP A 118 -2.56 17.20 -7.50
CA ASP A 118 -1.25 17.44 -8.11
C ASP A 118 -0.25 18.19 -7.21
N CYS A 119 -0.52 18.27 -5.90
CA CYS A 119 0.35 18.85 -4.88
C CYS A 119 0.78 20.29 -5.18
N THR A 120 -0.06 21.03 -5.90
CA THR A 120 0.14 22.45 -6.25
C THR A 120 -0.22 23.39 -5.10
N GLN A 121 -1.03 22.90 -4.16
CA GLN A 121 -1.49 23.64 -3.01
C GLN A 121 -1.55 22.69 -1.81
N ARG A 122 -1.20 23.20 -0.63
CA ARG A 122 -1.46 22.52 0.65
C ARG A 122 -2.32 23.40 1.53
N CYS A 123 -3.23 22.79 2.25
CA CYS A 123 -4.18 23.45 3.13
C CYS A 123 -4.14 22.83 4.53
N TRP A 124 -4.38 23.65 5.55
CA TRP A 124 -4.51 23.22 6.94
C TRP A 124 -5.60 24.03 7.65
N CYS A 125 -6.15 23.49 8.73
CA CYS A 125 -7.06 24.24 9.58
C CYS A 125 -6.24 25.11 10.56
N HIS A 126 -6.40 26.43 10.46
CA HIS A 126 -5.69 27.35 11.35
C HIS A 126 -6.33 27.33 12.76
N PRO A 127 -5.56 27.39 13.86
CA PRO A 127 -6.10 27.32 15.23
C PRO A 127 -7.12 28.39 15.59
N LEU A 128 -7.13 29.53 14.89
CA LEU A 128 -8.12 30.61 15.07
C LEU A 128 -9.43 30.39 14.31
N GLY A 129 -9.58 29.23 13.67
CA GLY A 129 -10.70 28.90 12.79
C GLY A 129 -10.46 29.36 11.35
N GLY A 130 -10.85 28.53 10.40
CA GLY A 130 -10.73 28.78 8.97
C GLY A 130 -9.61 28.00 8.30
N VAL A 131 -9.84 27.67 7.02
CA VAL A 131 -8.88 26.96 6.19
C VAL A 131 -7.86 27.95 5.63
N MET A 132 -6.59 27.69 5.86
CA MET A 132 -5.49 28.37 5.19
C MET A 132 -4.90 27.46 4.14
N CYS A 133 -4.59 28.02 2.98
CA CYS A 133 -3.95 27.31 1.89
C CYS A 133 -2.79 28.13 1.34
N GLU A 134 -1.74 27.46 0.92
CA GLU A 134 -0.61 28.08 0.23
C GLU A 134 -0.17 27.25 -0.96
N GLU A 135 0.36 27.93 -1.98
CA GLU A 135 0.94 27.27 -3.15
C GLU A 135 2.23 26.57 -2.76
N VAL A 136 2.35 25.31 -3.15
CA VAL A 136 3.54 24.50 -2.88
C VAL A 136 3.88 23.64 -4.08
N SER A 137 5.13 23.20 -4.09
CA SER A 137 5.56 22.09 -4.93
C SER A 137 6.34 21.11 -4.05
N CYS A 138 6.38 19.84 -4.46
CA CYS A 138 7.16 18.84 -3.75
C CYS A 138 8.65 19.21 -3.79
N SER A 139 9.35 18.96 -2.70
CA SER A 139 10.78 19.27 -2.60
C SER A 139 11.60 18.50 -3.66
N PRO A 140 12.76 19.00 -4.08
CA PRO A 140 13.65 18.25 -4.96
C PRO A 140 13.93 16.86 -4.39
N GLY A 141 13.61 15.81 -5.14
CA GLY A 141 13.70 14.43 -4.66
C GLY A 141 12.33 13.79 -4.46
N GLN A 142 11.29 14.58 -4.25
CA GLN A 142 9.92 14.10 -4.07
C GLN A 142 9.09 14.18 -5.37
N GLN A 143 8.05 13.37 -5.44
CA GLN A 143 7.00 13.39 -6.46
C GLN A 143 5.64 13.48 -5.78
N CYS A 144 4.72 14.16 -6.46
CA CYS A 144 3.32 14.15 -6.07
C CYS A 144 2.67 12.82 -6.44
N ALA A 145 1.93 12.21 -5.53
CA ALA A 145 1.15 11.01 -5.79
C ALA A 145 -0.15 10.99 -4.97
N LEU A 146 -1.17 10.32 -5.49
CA LEU A 146 -2.40 10.00 -4.76
C LEU A 146 -2.24 8.66 -4.06
N ARG A 147 -2.45 8.60 -2.74
CA ARG A 147 -2.32 7.37 -1.93
C ARG A 147 -3.41 7.26 -0.90
N SER A 148 -4.02 6.09 -0.80
CA SER A 148 -5.11 5.85 0.16
C SER A 148 -6.20 6.94 0.13
N GLY A 149 -6.43 7.53 -1.05
CA GLY A 149 -7.40 8.62 -1.24
C GLY A 149 -6.90 10.04 -0.92
N SER A 150 -5.65 10.25 -0.52
CA SER A 150 -5.08 11.58 -0.27
C SER A 150 -3.85 11.87 -1.15
N TRP A 151 -3.77 13.10 -1.66
CA TRP A 151 -2.57 13.58 -2.33
C TRP A 151 -1.47 13.83 -1.31
N GLY A 152 -0.23 13.73 -1.75
CA GLY A 152 0.92 14.07 -0.92
C GLY A 152 2.21 14.11 -1.72
N CYS A 153 3.19 14.83 -1.17
CA CYS A 153 4.56 14.79 -1.66
C CYS A 153 5.29 13.64 -0.99
N TYR A 154 5.89 12.80 -1.81
CA TYR A 154 6.60 11.64 -1.32
C TYR A 154 7.90 11.44 -2.07
N GLU A 155 8.92 10.92 -1.39
CA GLU A 155 10.22 10.64 -2.02
C GLU A 155 10.10 9.84 -3.32
N ARG A 156 10.82 10.25 -4.37
CA ARG A 156 10.84 9.50 -5.62
C ARG A 156 11.42 8.12 -5.35
N PRO A 157 10.80 7.06 -5.88
CA PRO A 157 11.40 5.74 -5.79
C PRO A 157 12.71 5.73 -6.58
N GLU A 158 13.71 5.05 -6.03
CA GLU A 158 14.92 4.75 -6.77
C GLU A 158 14.62 3.68 -7.83
N VAL A 159 15.34 3.73 -8.94
CA VAL A 159 15.03 2.90 -10.11
C VAL A 159 16.19 1.96 -10.41
N CYS A 160 15.92 0.65 -10.43
CA CYS A 160 16.82 -0.34 -11.02
C CYS A 160 16.28 -0.76 -12.37
N GLU A 161 17.16 -0.88 -13.38
CA GLU A 161 16.75 -1.29 -14.72
C GLU A 161 17.63 -2.39 -15.29
N LEU A 162 17.03 -3.37 -15.97
CA LEU A 162 17.71 -4.24 -16.93
C LEU A 162 17.30 -3.80 -18.34
N ARG A 163 18.26 -3.64 -19.25
CA ARG A 163 18.03 -3.30 -20.66
C ARG A 163 18.72 -4.30 -21.57
N GLY A 164 18.04 -4.70 -22.65
CA GLY A 164 18.59 -5.64 -23.63
C GLY A 164 18.90 -7.03 -23.07
N GLY A 165 18.38 -7.39 -21.90
CA GLY A 165 18.64 -8.64 -21.21
C GLY A 165 20.01 -8.75 -20.52
N LEU A 166 20.92 -7.80 -20.72
CA LEU A 166 22.34 -7.93 -20.30
C LEU A 166 22.95 -6.68 -19.64
N HIS A 167 22.27 -5.54 -19.63
CA HIS A 167 22.79 -4.30 -19.04
C HIS A 167 21.94 -3.89 -17.84
N VAL A 168 22.53 -3.93 -16.63
CA VAL A 168 21.85 -3.52 -15.40
C VAL A 168 22.30 -2.11 -15.01
N SER A 169 21.37 -1.21 -14.78
CA SER A 169 21.58 0.04 -14.03
C SER A 169 21.07 -0.18 -12.61
N THR A 170 21.98 -0.18 -11.64
CA THR A 170 21.67 -0.41 -10.22
C THR A 170 21.03 0.82 -9.58
N LEU A 171 20.53 0.66 -8.34
CA LEU A 171 19.92 1.75 -7.57
C LEU A 171 20.90 2.87 -7.19
N SER A 172 22.20 2.58 -7.14
CA SER A 172 23.26 3.58 -6.94
C SER A 172 23.78 4.19 -8.25
N GLY A 173 23.19 3.82 -9.39
CA GLY A 173 23.57 4.30 -10.72
C GLY A 173 24.76 3.56 -11.35
N GLN A 174 25.30 2.52 -10.72
CA GLN A 174 26.34 1.69 -11.33
C GLN A 174 25.77 0.91 -12.54
N LEU A 175 26.55 0.86 -13.63
CA LEU A 175 26.25 0.06 -14.81
C LEU A 175 27.00 -1.27 -14.77
N LEU A 176 26.27 -2.39 -14.87
CA LEU A 176 26.80 -3.75 -14.87
C LEU A 176 26.49 -4.44 -16.21
N HIS A 177 27.39 -5.32 -16.64
CA HIS A 177 27.20 -6.18 -17.82
C HIS A 177 27.09 -7.63 -17.40
N LEU A 178 26.08 -8.33 -17.92
CA LEU A 178 25.81 -9.74 -17.66
C LEU A 178 26.27 -10.60 -18.82
N GLU A 179 26.66 -11.84 -18.52
CA GLU A 179 26.90 -12.88 -19.53
C GLU A 179 25.57 -13.59 -19.88
N PRO A 180 25.30 -13.90 -21.15
CA PRO A 180 24.10 -14.64 -21.55
C PRO A 180 24.13 -16.08 -21.04
N GLN A 181 22.98 -16.75 -21.12
CA GLN A 181 22.77 -18.15 -20.72
C GLN A 181 22.91 -18.45 -19.22
N LEU A 182 23.05 -17.40 -18.40
CA LEU A 182 23.02 -17.47 -16.95
C LEU A 182 21.74 -16.84 -16.41
N SER A 183 21.26 -17.38 -15.29
CA SER A 183 20.17 -16.81 -14.50
C SER A 183 20.78 -15.90 -13.42
N TYR A 184 20.21 -14.72 -13.22
CA TYR A 184 20.70 -13.74 -12.25
C TYR A 184 19.61 -13.31 -11.27
N SER A 185 19.97 -13.20 -9.99
CA SER A 185 19.15 -12.50 -9.00
C SER A 185 19.28 -10.99 -9.19
N LEU A 186 18.25 -10.37 -9.77
CA LEU A 186 18.22 -8.92 -9.95
C LEU A 186 17.96 -8.23 -8.61
N MET A 187 16.93 -8.69 -7.89
CA MET A 187 16.51 -8.09 -6.62
C MET A 187 15.68 -9.06 -5.79
N SER A 188 15.97 -9.15 -4.51
CA SER A 188 15.17 -9.87 -3.52
C SER A 188 15.15 -9.13 -2.19
N VAL A 189 14.19 -9.46 -1.31
CA VAL A 189 14.33 -9.15 0.12
C VAL A 189 15.35 -10.13 0.70
N CYS A 190 16.36 -9.63 1.42
CA CYS A 190 17.43 -10.47 1.96
C CYS A 190 16.93 -11.49 3.00
N ASP A 191 15.96 -11.09 3.82
CA ASP A 191 15.32 -11.96 4.79
C ASP A 191 14.28 -12.87 4.11
N GLU A 192 14.69 -14.10 3.79
CA GLU A 192 13.80 -15.11 3.19
C GLU A 192 12.65 -15.53 4.10
N ALA A 193 12.81 -15.43 5.42
CA ALA A 193 11.74 -15.74 6.37
C ALA A 193 10.68 -14.63 6.45
N SER A 194 10.95 -13.45 5.87
CA SER A 194 10.00 -12.35 5.83
C SER A 194 8.71 -12.78 5.15
N VAL A 195 7.57 -12.50 5.78
CA VAL A 195 6.25 -12.67 5.14
C VAL A 195 6.11 -11.85 3.87
N GLN A 196 6.95 -10.82 3.74
CA GLN A 196 6.98 -9.94 2.59
C GLN A 196 8.14 -10.29 1.62
N TRP A 197 8.69 -11.50 1.69
CA TRP A 197 9.76 -11.90 0.80
C TRP A 197 9.32 -11.96 -0.67
N PHE A 198 10.21 -11.55 -1.56
CA PHE A 198 10.11 -11.81 -2.99
C PHE A 198 11.52 -11.96 -3.58
N SER A 199 11.61 -12.58 -4.76
CA SER A 199 12.83 -12.62 -5.57
C SER A 199 12.52 -12.42 -7.05
N LEU A 200 13.15 -11.43 -7.68
CA LEU A 200 13.10 -11.12 -9.10
C LEU A 200 14.37 -11.65 -9.77
N ILE A 201 14.17 -12.57 -10.70
CA ILE A 201 15.22 -13.29 -11.42
C ILE A 201 15.10 -13.00 -12.91
N SER A 202 16.23 -12.81 -13.58
CA SER A 202 16.29 -12.70 -15.05
C SER A 202 17.14 -13.78 -15.66
N TYR A 203 16.69 -14.31 -16.78
CA TYR A 203 17.47 -15.16 -17.67
C TYR A 203 17.45 -14.58 -19.08
N HIS A 204 18.60 -14.58 -19.76
CA HIS A 204 18.69 -14.22 -21.17
C HIS A 204 19.50 -15.27 -21.93
N GLY A 205 18.81 -16.15 -22.64
CA GLY A 205 19.43 -17.31 -23.28
C GLY A 205 18.48 -18.08 -24.20
N PRO A 206 18.95 -19.18 -24.81
CA PRO A 206 18.11 -20.03 -25.65
C PRO A 206 17.18 -20.89 -24.78
N CYS A 207 15.90 -20.99 -25.15
CA CYS A 207 14.94 -21.89 -24.49
C CYS A 207 14.63 -23.18 -25.24
N ASP A 208 14.90 -23.18 -26.55
CA ASP A 208 14.81 -24.36 -27.38
C ASP A 208 16.24 -24.71 -27.80
N GLY A 209 16.73 -25.91 -27.46
CA GLY A 209 18.13 -26.33 -27.60
C GLY A 209 18.72 -26.30 -29.02
N SER A 210 17.96 -25.86 -30.03
CA SER A 210 18.36 -25.70 -31.42
C SER A 210 18.35 -24.24 -31.92
N SER A 211 17.85 -23.30 -31.12
CA SER A 211 17.65 -21.91 -31.55
C SER A 211 18.83 -21.00 -31.18
N SER A 212 19.34 -20.23 -32.15
CA SER A 212 20.25 -19.12 -31.88
C SER A 212 19.53 -17.89 -31.29
N ARG A 213 18.19 -17.90 -31.27
CA ARG A 213 17.39 -16.78 -30.76
C ARG A 213 17.40 -16.79 -29.24
N LEU A 214 18.01 -15.77 -28.66
CA LEU A 214 17.96 -15.50 -27.24
C LEU A 214 16.59 -14.93 -26.86
N VAL A 215 16.02 -15.44 -25.77
CA VAL A 215 14.80 -14.91 -25.16
C VAL A 215 15.11 -14.47 -23.74
N THR A 216 14.42 -13.42 -23.29
CA THR A 216 14.48 -12.99 -21.90
C THR A 216 13.27 -13.52 -21.16
N VAL A 217 13.51 -14.17 -20.02
CA VAL A 217 12.49 -14.67 -19.11
C VAL A 217 12.71 -14.00 -17.76
N PHE A 218 11.63 -13.47 -17.20
CA PHE A 218 11.62 -12.95 -15.84
C PHE A 218 10.84 -13.90 -14.95
N GLN A 219 11.41 -14.23 -13.80
CA GLN A 219 10.72 -15.00 -12.77
C GLN A 219 10.56 -14.15 -11.52
N ILE A 220 9.37 -14.16 -10.93
CA ILE A 220 9.10 -13.55 -9.64
C ILE A 220 8.65 -14.65 -8.69
N LEU A 221 9.39 -14.86 -7.61
CA LEU A 221 9.07 -15.81 -6.57
C LEU A 221 8.51 -15.09 -5.35
N LEU A 222 7.48 -15.67 -4.76
CA LEU A 222 6.92 -15.32 -3.47
C LEU A 222 6.69 -16.60 -2.67
N HIS A 223 6.38 -16.46 -1.38
CA HIS A 223 6.02 -17.62 -0.55
C HIS A 223 4.82 -18.37 -1.13
N GLY A 224 5.06 -19.61 -1.58
CA GLY A 224 4.04 -20.49 -2.16
C GLY A 224 3.54 -20.09 -3.55
N MET A 225 4.22 -19.18 -4.25
CA MET A 225 3.79 -18.69 -5.55
C MET A 225 4.98 -18.36 -6.47
N SER A 226 4.87 -18.70 -7.75
CA SER A 226 5.83 -18.32 -8.78
C SER A 226 5.14 -17.68 -9.98
N LEU A 227 5.77 -16.66 -10.53
CA LEU A 227 5.37 -16.02 -11.78
C LEU A 227 6.49 -16.19 -12.79
N ALA A 228 6.15 -16.56 -14.02
CA ALA A 228 7.06 -16.52 -15.16
C ALA A 228 6.48 -15.60 -16.23
N ILE A 229 7.27 -14.63 -16.67
CA ILE A 229 6.88 -13.60 -17.63
C ILE A 229 7.84 -13.64 -18.81
N GLN A 230 7.29 -13.84 -20.00
CA GLN A 230 8.05 -13.87 -21.25
C GLN A 230 7.23 -13.22 -22.36
N GLN A 231 7.76 -12.14 -22.96
CA GLN A 231 7.16 -11.45 -24.12
C GLN A 231 5.68 -11.06 -23.92
N GLY A 232 5.28 -10.66 -22.71
CA GLY A 232 3.89 -10.33 -22.36
C GLY A 232 3.03 -11.49 -21.89
N THR A 233 3.50 -12.73 -22.05
CA THR A 233 2.81 -13.92 -21.57
C THR A 233 3.16 -14.15 -20.11
N VAL A 234 2.14 -14.39 -19.28
CA VAL A 234 2.30 -14.59 -17.84
C VAL A 234 1.80 -15.98 -17.45
N LYS A 235 2.64 -16.73 -16.74
CA LYS A 235 2.25 -17.96 -16.03
C LYS A 235 2.31 -17.71 -14.52
N VAL A 236 1.28 -18.10 -13.80
CA VAL A 236 1.25 -18.16 -12.33
C VAL A 236 1.21 -19.64 -11.93
N ASN A 237 2.18 -20.08 -11.14
CA ASN A 237 2.33 -21.48 -10.72
C ASN A 237 2.28 -22.46 -11.91
N GLY A 238 2.88 -22.07 -13.04
CA GLY A 238 2.89 -22.86 -14.29
C GLY A 238 1.66 -22.71 -15.19
N HIS A 239 0.58 -22.07 -14.73
CA HIS A 239 -0.66 -21.89 -15.49
C HIS A 239 -0.76 -20.51 -16.13
N PHE A 240 -1.18 -20.44 -17.39
CA PHE A 240 -1.38 -19.17 -18.09
C PHE A 240 -2.52 -18.36 -17.46
N VAL A 241 -2.31 -17.05 -17.33
CA VAL A 241 -3.33 -16.10 -16.84
C VAL A 241 -3.54 -14.96 -17.83
N SER A 242 -4.78 -14.48 -17.93
CA SER A 242 -5.12 -13.28 -18.70
C SER A 242 -4.97 -12.03 -17.86
N LEU A 243 -4.43 -10.95 -18.45
CA LEU A 243 -4.34 -9.64 -17.81
C LEU A 243 -5.62 -8.79 -18.08
N PRO A 244 -6.09 -7.97 -17.12
CA PRO A 244 -5.56 -7.80 -15.78
C PRO A 244 -5.93 -8.98 -14.85
N HIS A 245 -5.06 -9.26 -13.88
CA HIS A 245 -5.27 -10.32 -12.90
C HIS A 245 -4.84 -9.85 -11.51
N THR A 246 -5.70 -10.02 -10.51
CA THR A 246 -5.38 -9.70 -9.11
C THR A 246 -5.40 -11.00 -8.31
N LEU A 247 -4.31 -11.29 -7.62
CA LEU A 247 -4.16 -12.49 -6.81
C LEU A 247 -4.56 -12.22 -5.37
N ALA A 248 -4.95 -13.29 -4.65
CA ALA A 248 -5.32 -13.22 -3.24
C ALA A 248 -4.17 -12.72 -2.33
N SER A 249 -2.93 -12.75 -2.82
CA SER A 249 -1.74 -12.19 -2.16
C SER A 249 -1.63 -10.66 -2.24
N GLY A 250 -2.58 -9.96 -2.88
CA GLY A 250 -2.52 -8.51 -3.10
C GLY A 250 -1.69 -8.10 -4.33
N LEU A 251 -1.06 -9.06 -5.01
CA LEU A 251 -0.33 -8.83 -6.24
C LEU A 251 -1.32 -8.52 -7.38
N THR A 252 -1.09 -7.42 -8.10
CA THR A 252 -1.87 -7.01 -9.26
C THR A 252 -1.00 -7.06 -10.52
N LEU A 253 -1.49 -7.73 -11.57
CA LEU A 253 -0.86 -7.82 -12.88
C LEU A 253 -1.71 -7.06 -13.89
N THR A 254 -1.11 -6.14 -14.64
CA THR A 254 -1.79 -5.37 -15.68
C THR A 254 -0.96 -5.32 -16.96
N SER A 255 -1.62 -5.12 -18.10
CA SER A 255 -0.90 -4.76 -19.33
C SER A 255 -0.23 -3.40 -19.14
N GLY A 256 0.95 -3.21 -19.75
CA GLY A 256 1.67 -1.95 -19.69
C GLY A 256 0.83 -0.76 -20.19
N VAL A 257 1.09 0.42 -19.61
CA VAL A 257 0.33 1.67 -19.80
C VAL A 257 0.24 2.08 -21.28
N ASN A 258 1.23 1.70 -22.10
CA ASN A 258 1.32 2.05 -23.52
C ASN A 258 0.61 1.08 -24.47
N GLN A 259 -0.20 0.14 -23.96
CA GLN A 259 -0.92 -0.89 -24.75
C GLN A 259 -0.03 -1.77 -25.64
N LYS A 260 1.29 -1.79 -25.44
CA LYS A 260 2.15 -2.79 -26.07
C LYS A 260 1.79 -4.14 -25.45
N LYS A 261 1.25 -5.06 -26.26
CA LYS A 261 0.86 -6.42 -25.84
C LYS A 261 1.98 -7.22 -25.14
N SER A 262 3.22 -6.77 -25.23
CA SER A 262 4.40 -7.43 -24.66
C SER A 262 4.92 -6.81 -23.37
N GLU A 263 4.25 -5.80 -22.81
CA GLU A 263 4.62 -5.15 -21.55
C GLU A 263 3.65 -5.54 -20.43
N VAL A 264 4.17 -5.94 -19.28
CA VAL A 264 3.45 -6.37 -18.09
C VAL A 264 3.89 -5.51 -16.92
N THR A 265 2.95 -4.83 -16.27
CA THR A 265 3.21 -4.14 -15.01
C THR A 265 2.76 -5.05 -13.87
N VAL A 266 3.68 -5.31 -12.94
CA VAL A 266 3.46 -6.06 -11.70
C VAL A 266 3.48 -5.06 -10.56
N ILE A 267 2.37 -4.99 -9.83
CA ILE A 267 2.24 -4.16 -8.62
C ILE A 267 2.13 -5.09 -7.44
N LEU A 268 3.16 -5.09 -6.59
CA LEU A 268 3.15 -5.82 -5.33
C LEU A 268 2.62 -4.88 -4.24
N ARG A 269 1.34 -5.02 -3.89
CA ARG A 269 0.73 -4.33 -2.75
C ARG A 269 1.00 -5.14 -1.48
N ARG A 270 1.36 -4.45 -0.40
CA ARG A 270 1.45 -5.02 0.96
C ARG A 270 0.32 -4.44 1.81
N ASP A 271 -0.07 -5.14 2.87
CA ASP A 271 -1.30 -4.88 3.62
C ASP A 271 -1.49 -3.40 4.02
N ALA A 272 -2.77 -3.00 4.01
CA ALA A 272 -3.25 -1.63 4.16
C ALA A 272 -2.73 -0.96 5.43
N GLY A 273 -1.85 0.02 5.24
CA GLY A 273 -1.35 0.85 6.33
C GLY A 273 -0.63 2.04 5.77
N LEU A 274 0.66 1.90 5.46
CA LEU A 274 1.54 3.01 5.11
C LEU A 274 2.68 2.60 4.13
N GLU A 275 2.64 1.37 3.61
CA GLU A 275 3.74 0.81 2.81
C GLU A 275 3.52 1.03 1.32
N TRP A 276 4.57 1.48 0.66
CA TRP A 276 4.53 1.85 -0.75
C TRP A 276 4.52 0.60 -1.63
N GLU A 277 3.73 0.64 -2.69
CA GLU A 277 3.68 -0.42 -3.69
C GLU A 277 5.04 -0.56 -4.38
N LEU A 278 5.58 -1.79 -4.44
CA LEU A 278 6.72 -2.09 -5.30
C LEU A 278 6.17 -2.30 -6.71
N GLN A 279 6.58 -1.43 -7.64
CA GLN A 279 6.18 -1.52 -9.04
C GLN A 279 7.33 -2.08 -9.88
N ILE A 280 7.03 -3.13 -10.65
CA ILE A 280 7.95 -3.79 -11.57
C ILE A 280 7.32 -3.76 -12.96
N ASP A 281 7.89 -2.97 -13.86
CA ASP A 281 7.46 -2.87 -15.25
C ASP A 281 8.35 -3.78 -16.12
N ILE A 282 7.77 -4.83 -16.68
CA ILE A 282 8.48 -5.88 -17.45
C ILE A 282 8.12 -5.78 -18.94
N GLY A 283 9.13 -5.58 -19.78
CA GLY A 283 9.02 -5.62 -21.24
C GLY A 283 9.57 -6.91 -21.84
N VAL A 284 9.90 -6.86 -23.14
CA VAL A 284 10.41 -8.04 -23.88
C VAL A 284 11.82 -8.44 -23.46
N THR A 285 12.72 -7.48 -23.30
CA THR A 285 14.12 -7.68 -22.87
C THR A 285 14.53 -6.67 -21.79
N MET A 286 13.55 -6.06 -21.12
CA MET A 286 13.79 -5.03 -20.12
C MET A 286 12.93 -5.24 -18.88
N VAL A 287 13.44 -4.83 -17.73
CA VAL A 287 12.65 -4.63 -16.52
C VAL A 287 13.03 -3.31 -15.88
N THR A 288 12.05 -2.58 -15.37
CA THR A 288 12.23 -1.36 -14.56
C THR A 288 11.58 -1.59 -13.21
N VAL A 289 12.38 -1.59 -12.15
CA VAL A 289 11.91 -1.75 -10.76
C VAL A 289 11.94 -0.38 -10.09
N LYS A 290 10.77 0.11 -9.69
CA LYS A 290 10.63 1.36 -8.92
C LYS A 290 10.58 0.98 -7.45
N VAL A 291 11.68 1.21 -6.75
CA VAL A 291 11.89 0.79 -5.36
C VAL A 291 11.57 1.93 -4.40
N PRO A 292 10.56 1.77 -3.55
CA PRO A 292 10.34 2.71 -2.46
C PRO A 292 11.47 2.72 -1.42
N LEU A 293 11.75 3.89 -0.82
CA LEU A 293 12.83 4.05 0.15
C LEU A 293 12.74 3.16 1.39
N TRP A 294 11.56 2.65 1.76
CA TRP A 294 11.42 1.79 2.94
C TRP A 294 12.10 0.42 2.80
N TYR A 295 12.52 0.06 1.59
CA TYR A 295 13.39 -1.09 1.30
C TYR A 295 14.87 -0.83 1.60
N SER A 296 15.22 0.38 2.06
CA SER A 296 16.59 0.76 2.41
C SER A 296 17.22 -0.26 3.36
N GLY A 297 18.34 -0.83 2.93
CA GLY A 297 19.10 -1.85 3.66
C GLY A 297 18.46 -3.24 3.73
N LYS A 298 17.32 -3.47 3.07
CA LYS A 298 16.57 -4.74 3.13
C LYS A 298 16.70 -5.59 1.87
N LEU A 299 17.23 -5.02 0.79
CA LEU A 299 17.32 -5.68 -0.51
C LEU A 299 18.68 -6.31 -0.76
N CYS A 300 18.67 -7.41 -1.50
CA CYS A 300 19.82 -8.16 -1.99
C CYS A 300 19.67 -8.34 -3.52
N GLY A 301 20.76 -8.59 -4.22
CA GLY A 301 20.77 -8.78 -5.68
C GLY A 301 21.61 -7.73 -6.42
N LEU A 302 21.67 -7.87 -7.75
CA LEU A 302 22.43 -6.97 -8.63
C LEU A 302 21.99 -5.51 -8.53
N CYS A 303 20.72 -5.23 -8.23
CA CYS A 303 20.20 -3.88 -8.10
C CYS A 303 20.76 -3.11 -6.89
N GLY A 304 21.38 -3.79 -5.91
CA GLY A 304 21.85 -3.18 -4.67
C GLY A 304 20.76 -3.01 -3.61
N ASN A 305 21.07 -2.27 -2.55
CA ASN A 305 20.28 -2.21 -1.31
C ASN A 305 19.84 -0.80 -0.86
N LEU A 306 19.97 0.22 -1.71
CA LEU A 306 19.73 1.66 -1.44
C LEU A 306 20.65 2.33 -0.40
N ASN A 307 21.50 1.59 0.31
CA ASN A 307 22.39 2.14 1.34
C ASN A 307 23.85 2.19 0.90
N ASP A 308 24.24 1.32 -0.03
CA ASP A 308 25.61 1.25 -0.49
C ASP A 308 25.86 2.22 -1.63
N LEU A 309 26.56 3.31 -1.31
CA LEU A 309 27.06 4.25 -2.32
C LEU A 309 28.01 3.56 -3.32
N TYR A 310 28.64 2.44 -2.97
CA TYR A 310 29.51 1.65 -3.86
C TYR A 310 29.65 0.19 -3.36
N SER A 311 28.66 -0.69 -3.56
CA SER A 311 28.87 -2.12 -3.27
C SER A 311 29.63 -2.80 -4.42
N HIS A 312 30.93 -3.04 -4.24
CA HIS A 312 31.78 -3.84 -5.13
C HIS A 312 31.44 -5.35 -5.07
N ASN A 313 30.17 -5.72 -5.18
CA ASN A 313 29.81 -7.13 -5.30
C ASN A 313 30.00 -7.56 -6.76
N SER A 314 30.88 -8.53 -6.99
CA SER A 314 31.09 -9.10 -8.32
C SER A 314 29.77 -9.66 -8.86
N VAL A 315 29.45 -9.36 -10.12
CA VAL A 315 28.27 -9.90 -10.85
C VAL A 315 28.13 -11.41 -10.69
N LYS A 316 29.26 -12.13 -10.63
CA LYS A 316 29.31 -13.58 -10.46
C LYS A 316 28.66 -14.09 -9.17
N SER A 317 28.63 -13.27 -8.13
CA SER A 317 28.04 -13.63 -6.82
C SER A 317 26.51 -13.74 -6.87
N TRP A 318 25.89 -13.20 -7.92
CA TRP A 318 24.44 -13.16 -8.09
C TRP A 318 23.94 -14.11 -9.20
N VAL A 319 24.84 -14.97 -9.71
CA VAL A 319 24.48 -16.03 -10.64
C VAL A 319 23.76 -17.15 -9.88
N LEU A 320 22.65 -17.61 -10.43
CA LEU A 320 21.82 -18.68 -9.88
C LEU A 320 22.00 -19.93 -10.74
N SER A 321 22.84 -20.87 -10.30
CA SER A 321 23.13 -22.12 -11.03
C SER A 321 21.92 -23.05 -11.14
N ASP A 322 21.05 -23.02 -10.14
CA ASP A 322 19.99 -24.01 -9.98
C ASP A 322 18.65 -23.54 -10.57
N PHE A 323 18.61 -22.33 -11.14
CA PHE A 323 17.40 -21.75 -11.71
C PHE A 323 17.30 -22.02 -13.21
N PRO A 324 16.32 -22.85 -13.65
CA PRO A 324 16.13 -23.12 -15.06
C PRO A 324 15.75 -21.81 -15.76
N GLY A 325 16.54 -21.42 -16.75
CA GLY A 325 16.35 -20.16 -17.46
C GLY A 325 15.00 -20.02 -18.17
N CYS A 326 14.36 -21.14 -18.46
CA CYS A 326 13.16 -21.20 -19.28
C CYS A 326 11.98 -21.74 -18.46
N GLY A 327 11.09 -20.83 -18.06
CA GLY A 327 9.90 -21.14 -17.27
C GLY A 327 8.59 -21.15 -18.07
N CYS A 328 8.60 -20.68 -19.33
CA CYS A 328 7.40 -20.59 -20.16
C CYS A 328 7.26 -21.71 -21.20
N SER A 329 8.24 -22.59 -21.35
CA SER A 329 8.17 -23.74 -22.27
C SER A 329 7.04 -24.69 -21.86
N GLY A 330 6.17 -24.97 -22.81
CA GLY A 330 5.10 -25.98 -22.77
C GLY A 330 4.81 -26.36 -24.21
#